data_AF-A0A2D4NNI4-F1
#
_entry.id   AF-A0A2D4NNI4-F1
#
_cell.length_a   1.000
_cell.length_b   1.000
_cell.length_c   1.000
_cell.angle_alpha   90.00
_cell.angle_beta   90.00
_cell.angle_gamma   90.00
#
_symmetry.space_group_name_H-M   'P 1'
#
loop_
_entity.id
_entity.type
_entity.pdbx_description
1 polymer ?
#
loop_
_entity_poly.entity_id
_entity_poly.type
_entity_poly.pdbx_seq_one_letter_code
_entity_poly.pdbx_strand_id
1 'polypeptide(L)'
;EAKVASAVEKWKVAIREAQTFSRMHVLLGMLDACIKWDMSAENARCKVCRKKGEDDKLILCDECNKAFHLFCLRPALYDIPEGEWQCPACQPSMARRSSRSR
;
A
#
# COMPACT_ATOMS: atom_id res chain seq x y z
N GLU A 1 -6.50 -10.10 12.54
CA GLU A 1 -5.17 -9.67 13.03
C GLU A 1 -4.48 -10.70 13.90
N ALA A 2 -5.07 -11.18 15.01
CA ALA A 2 -4.43 -12.15 15.92
C ALA A 2 -3.90 -13.44 15.24
N LYS A 3 -4.63 -14.01 14.27
CA LYS A 3 -4.18 -15.19 13.50
C LYS A 3 -2.96 -14.92 12.63
N VAL A 4 -2.87 -13.72 12.04
CA VAL A 4 -1.73 -13.30 11.20
C VAL A 4 -0.49 -13.11 12.08
N ALA A 5 -0.65 -12.46 13.24
CA ALA A 5 0.43 -12.34 14.21
C ALA A 5 0.96 -13.71 14.66
N SER A 6 0.07 -14.67 14.93
CA SER A 6 0.46 -16.05 15.28
C SER A 6 1.22 -16.77 14.15
N ALA A 7 0.84 -16.57 12.89
CA ALA A 7 1.54 -17.17 11.75
C ALA A 7 2.94 -16.59 11.56
N VAL A 8 3.08 -15.27 11.71
CA VAL A 8 4.38 -14.57 11.62
C VAL A 8 5.33 -15.05 12.72
N GLU A 9 4.86 -15.20 13.96
CA GLU A 9 5.72 -15.70 15.04
C GLU A 9 6.16 -17.15 14.82
N LYS A 10 5.27 -18.03 14.34
CA LYS A 10 5.65 -19.40 13.97
C LYS A 10 6.70 -19.42 12.85
N TRP A 11 6.55 -18.58 11.84
CA TRP A 11 7.53 -18.46 10.76
C TRP A 11 8.89 -17.97 11.27
N LYS A 12 8.91 -16.95 12.16
CA LYS A 12 10.16 -16.46 12.79
C LYS A 12 10.89 -17.54 13.57
N VAL A 13 10.17 -18.34 14.38
CA VAL A 13 10.77 -19.47 15.11
C VAL A 13 11.34 -20.49 14.14
N ALA A 14 10.57 -20.87 13.11
CA ALA A 14 11.01 -21.86 12.12
C ALA A 14 12.27 -21.41 11.34
N ILE A 15 12.42 -20.11 11.07
CA ILE A 15 13.63 -19.52 10.48
C ILE A 15 14.83 -19.64 11.42
N ARG A 16 14.67 -19.29 12.71
CA ARG A 16 15.77 -19.38 13.70
C ARG A 16 16.26 -20.80 13.92
N GLU A 17 15.37 -21.79 13.80
CA GLU A 17 15.68 -23.20 13.97
C GLU A 17 16.13 -23.90 12.67
N ALA A 18 16.15 -23.19 11.53
CA ALA A 18 16.56 -23.79 10.27
C ALA A 18 18.07 -24.07 10.26
N GLN A 19 18.44 -25.34 10.22
CA GLN A 19 19.84 -25.79 10.20
C GLN A 19 20.35 -26.12 8.80
N THR A 20 19.50 -26.03 7.78
CA THR A 20 19.87 -26.33 6.40
C THR A 20 19.43 -25.20 5.47
N PHE A 21 20.24 -24.99 4.41
CA PHE A 21 19.94 -23.99 3.39
C PHE A 21 18.60 -24.27 2.69
N SER A 22 18.29 -25.54 2.41
CA SER A 22 17.01 -25.93 1.81
C SER A 22 15.81 -25.54 2.66
N ARG A 23 15.90 -25.72 4.00
CA ARG A 23 14.84 -25.30 4.92
C ARG A 23 14.70 -23.79 4.95
N MET A 24 15.82 -23.05 4.99
CA MET A 24 15.78 -21.58 4.91
C MET A 24 15.14 -21.09 3.60
N HIS A 25 15.49 -21.71 2.46
CA HIS A 25 14.97 -21.34 1.15
C HIS A 25 13.45 -21.54 1.06
N VAL A 26 12.93 -22.69 1.54
CA VAL A 26 11.49 -22.94 1.59
C VAL A 26 10.77 -21.89 2.46
N LEU A 27 11.32 -21.58 3.64
CA LEU A 27 10.72 -20.59 4.53
C LEU A 27 10.75 -19.17 3.93
N LEU A 28 11.81 -18.82 3.18
CA LEU A 28 11.87 -17.56 2.45
C LEU A 28 10.78 -17.50 1.37
N GLY A 29 10.61 -18.56 0.58
CA GLY A 29 9.55 -18.64 -0.42
C GLY A 29 8.14 -18.56 0.18
N MET A 30 7.94 -19.15 1.37
CA MET A 30 6.67 -19.01 2.11
C MET A 30 6.37 -17.56 2.50
N LEU A 31 7.38 -16.83 2.97
CA LEU A 31 7.22 -15.41 3.30
C LEU A 31 6.89 -14.60 2.04
N ASP A 32 7.68 -14.80 0.98
CA ASP A 32 7.54 -14.07 -0.28
C ASP A 32 6.13 -14.21 -0.87
N ALA A 33 5.59 -15.43 -0.90
CA ALA A 33 4.24 -15.71 -1.37
C ALA A 33 3.13 -15.07 -0.51
N CYS A 34 3.42 -14.72 0.75
CA CYS A 34 2.47 -14.09 1.65
C CYS A 34 2.49 -12.55 1.56
N ILE A 35 3.52 -11.95 0.93
CA ILE A 35 3.65 -10.51 0.81
C ILE A 35 2.96 -10.04 -0.48
N LYS A 36 2.06 -9.06 -0.36
CA LYS A 36 1.42 -8.41 -1.52
C LYS A 36 2.34 -7.35 -2.11
N TRP A 37 3.37 -7.79 -2.84
CA TRP A 37 4.39 -6.90 -3.41
C TRP A 37 3.83 -5.80 -4.31
N ASP A 38 2.69 -6.00 -4.96
CA ASP A 38 2.02 -4.98 -5.79
C ASP A 38 1.49 -3.78 -4.99
N MET A 39 1.37 -3.91 -3.67
CA MET A 39 0.96 -2.84 -2.76
C MET A 39 2.15 -2.20 -2.04
N SER A 40 3.40 -2.57 -2.36
CA SER A 40 4.57 -1.93 -1.77
C SER A 40 4.78 -0.53 -2.34
N ALA A 41 5.39 0.37 -1.56
CA ALA A 41 5.75 1.70 -2.02
C ALA A 41 6.71 1.65 -3.22
N GLU A 42 7.68 0.73 -3.21
CA GLU A 42 8.64 0.50 -4.31
C GLU A 42 7.96 0.09 -5.63
N ASN A 43 6.83 -0.61 -5.55
CA ASN A 43 6.07 -1.04 -6.72
C ASN A 43 4.90 -0.12 -7.06
N ALA A 44 4.74 0.98 -6.31
CA ALA A 44 3.66 1.91 -6.49
C ALA A 44 3.65 2.47 -7.91
N ARG A 45 2.46 2.44 -8.53
CA ARG A 45 2.22 3.06 -9.82
C ARG A 45 1.21 4.17 -9.65
N CYS A 46 1.52 5.35 -10.17
CA CYS A 46 0.57 6.44 -10.14
C CYS A 46 -0.75 6.02 -10.80
N LYS A 47 -1.86 6.20 -10.09
CA LYS A 47 -3.21 5.81 -10.53
C LYS A 47 -3.67 6.60 -11.76
N VAL A 48 -3.09 7.76 -11.99
CA VAL A 48 -3.40 8.65 -13.13
C VAL A 48 -2.58 8.25 -14.36
N CYS A 49 -1.25 8.38 -14.30
CA CYS A 49 -0.39 8.18 -15.47
C CYS A 49 0.09 6.73 -15.68
N ARG A 50 -0.13 5.84 -14.70
CA ARG A 50 0.23 4.40 -14.71
C ARG A 50 1.74 4.11 -14.77
N LYS A 51 2.58 5.12 -14.58
CA LYS A 51 4.04 5.00 -14.51
C LYS A 51 4.53 4.79 -13.06
N LYS A 52 5.73 4.21 -12.95
CA LYS A 52 6.54 4.10 -11.71
C LYS A 52 7.60 5.23 -11.68
N GLY A 53 8.30 5.37 -10.55
CA GLY A 53 9.40 6.31 -10.34
C GLY A 53 8.92 7.68 -9.84
N GLU A 54 9.88 8.59 -9.61
CA GLU A 54 9.63 9.86 -8.91
C GLU A 54 8.98 9.63 -7.54
N ASP A 55 9.53 8.66 -6.80
CA ASP A 55 8.97 8.19 -5.53
C ASP A 55 8.97 9.30 -4.46
N ASP A 56 9.89 10.27 -4.59
CA ASP A 56 9.94 11.52 -3.81
C ASP A 56 8.74 12.44 -4.08
N LYS A 57 8.06 12.26 -5.22
CA LYS A 57 6.88 13.03 -5.65
C LYS A 57 5.63 12.16 -5.74
N LEU A 58 5.62 11.04 -5.03
CA LEU A 58 4.52 10.10 -4.99
C LEU A 58 3.87 10.10 -3.60
N ILE A 59 2.56 10.26 -3.57
CA ILE A 59 1.75 10.22 -2.35
C ILE A 59 0.80 9.03 -2.38
N LEU A 60 0.65 8.36 -1.23
CA LEU A 60 -0.30 7.28 -1.02
C LEU A 60 -1.54 7.81 -0.32
N CYS A 61 -2.71 7.36 -0.76
CA CYS A 61 -3.96 7.66 -0.06
C CYS A 61 -4.08 6.78 1.19
N ASP A 62 -4.27 7.38 2.37
CA ASP A 62 -4.32 6.65 3.64
C ASP A 62 -5.51 5.68 3.74
N GLU A 63 -6.58 5.92 2.97
CA GLU A 63 -7.77 5.05 2.95
C GLU A 63 -7.63 3.85 2.00
N CYS A 64 -7.13 4.06 0.78
CA CYS A 64 -7.14 3.02 -0.26
C CYS A 64 -5.76 2.55 -0.72
N ASN A 65 -4.71 3.12 -0.13
CA ASN A 65 -3.29 2.86 -0.40
C ASN A 65 -2.90 2.97 -1.90
N LYS A 66 -3.68 3.70 -2.70
CA LYS A 66 -3.34 3.97 -4.11
C LYS A 66 -2.38 5.14 -4.19
N ALA A 67 -1.42 5.01 -5.10
CA ALA A 67 -0.39 6.00 -5.35
C ALA A 67 -0.78 7.05 -6.38
N PHE A 68 -0.31 8.27 -6.19
CA PHE A 68 -0.50 9.40 -7.10
C PHE A 68 0.77 10.22 -7.14
N HIS A 69 1.25 10.60 -8.33
CA HIS A 69 2.23 11.68 -8.41
C HIS A 69 1.57 12.99 -8.01
N LEU A 70 2.26 13.82 -7.25
CA LEU A 70 1.77 15.12 -6.78
C LEU A 70 1.26 15.99 -7.95
N PHE A 71 2.01 16.04 -9.05
CA PHE A 71 1.67 16.79 -10.26
C PHE A 71 0.59 16.15 -11.16
N CYS A 72 0.30 14.86 -10.96
CA CYS A 72 -0.78 14.17 -11.68
C CYS A 72 -2.17 14.44 -11.05
N LEU A 73 -2.22 14.98 -9.84
CA LEU A 73 -3.46 15.32 -9.15
C LEU A 73 -4.12 16.58 -9.74
N ARG A 74 -5.42 16.75 -9.47
CA ARG A 74 -6.19 17.94 -9.84
C ARG A 74 -6.97 18.42 -8.61
N PRO A 75 -6.62 19.57 -7.99
CA PRO A 75 -5.46 20.41 -8.31
C PRO A 75 -4.13 19.69 -8.10
N ALA A 76 -3.08 20.13 -8.81
CA ALA A 76 -1.74 19.59 -8.62
C ALA A 76 -1.21 19.98 -7.24
N LEU A 77 -0.49 19.06 -6.60
CA LEU A 77 0.25 19.32 -5.38
C LEU A 77 1.72 19.61 -5.73
N TYR A 78 2.35 20.49 -4.97
CA TYR A 78 3.77 20.81 -5.12
C TYR A 78 4.61 20.23 -4.00
N ASP A 79 4.00 20.02 -2.82
CA ASP A 79 4.60 19.42 -1.64
C ASP A 79 3.67 18.37 -1.05
N ILE A 80 4.24 17.43 -0.28
CA ILE A 80 3.47 16.44 0.46
C ILE A 80 2.77 17.17 1.64
N PRO A 81 1.44 17.10 1.76
CA PRO A 81 0.72 17.72 2.86
C PRO A 81 1.09 17.08 4.20
N GLU A 82 1.06 17.87 5.27
CA GLU A 82 1.22 17.34 6.62
C GLU A 82 -0.03 16.58 7.06
N GLY A 83 0.17 15.43 7.71
CA GLY A 83 -0.91 14.58 8.22
C GLY A 83 -1.52 13.66 7.16
N GLU A 84 -2.78 13.28 7.40
CA GLU A 84 -3.50 12.32 6.55
C GLU A 84 -3.92 12.97 5.22
N TRP A 85 -3.70 12.26 4.12
CA TRP A 85 -4.15 12.63 2.80
C TRP A 85 -5.03 11.55 2.18
N GLN A 86 -6.21 11.97 1.73
CA GLN A 86 -7.16 11.13 1.02
C GLN A 86 -7.24 11.54 -0.45
N CYS A 87 -7.19 10.56 -1.36
CA CYS A 87 -7.36 10.81 -2.78
C CYS A 87 -8.80 11.27 -3.11
N PRO A 88 -9.03 11.91 -4.28
CA PRO A 88 -10.35 12.43 -4.64
C PRO A 88 -11.49 11.39 -4.65
N ALA A 89 -11.17 10.10 -4.78
CA ALA A 89 -12.16 9.03 -4.73
C ALA A 89 -12.53 8.59 -3.29
N CYS A 90 -11.65 8.84 -2.33
CA CYS A 90 -11.86 8.51 -0.91
C CYS A 90 -12.36 9.72 -0.10
N GLN A 91 -12.11 10.94 -0.57
CA GLN A 91 -12.62 12.14 0.07
C GLN A 91 -14.16 12.08 0.14
N PRO A 92 -14.76 12.43 1.29
CA PRO A 92 -16.20 12.47 1.44
C PRO A 92 -16.80 13.49 0.47
N SER A 93 -17.70 13.05 -0.42
CA SER A 93 -18.39 13.95 -1.34
C SER A 93 -19.21 14.98 -0.54
N MET A 94 -18.76 16.23 -0.48
CA MET A 94 -19.56 17.30 0.13
C MET A 94 -20.84 17.64 -0.66
N ALA A 95 -21.03 17.05 -1.84
CA ALA A 95 -22.20 17.26 -2.70
C ALA A 95 -22.85 15.94 -3.12
N ARG A 96 -23.70 15.37 -2.25
CA ARG A 96 -24.85 14.52 -2.66
C ARG A 96 -25.91 14.27 -1.58
N ARG A 97 -26.03 15.15 -0.57
CA ARG A 97 -27.17 15.15 0.36
C ARG A 97 -28.34 16.06 -0.05
N SER A 98 -28.42 16.42 -1.34
CA SER A 98 -29.65 16.99 -1.93
C SER A 98 -30.06 16.12 -3.11
N SER A 99 -31.35 15.77 -3.15
CA SER A 99 -32.07 15.01 -4.19
C SER A 99 -31.70 13.53 -4.39
N ARG A 100 -32.18 12.66 -3.51
CA ARG A 100 -32.89 11.41 -3.91
C ARG A 100 -34.17 11.27 -3.10
N SER A 101 -35.07 12.21 -3.33
CA SER A 101 -36.51 11.97 -3.27
C SER A 101 -36.96 11.76 -4.72
N ARG A 102 -37.11 10.49 -5.09
CA ARG A 102 -38.10 9.94 -6.03
C ARG A 102 -37.93 8.44 -6.07
#